data_AF-A0AAN8Z7G6-F1
#
_entry.id   AF-A0AAN8Z7G6-F1
#
_cell.length_a   1.000
_cell.length_b   1.000
_cell.length_c   1.000
_cell.angle_alpha   90.00
_cell.angle_beta   90.00
_cell.angle_gamma   90.00
#
_symmetry.space_group_name_H-M   'P 1'
#
loop_
_entity.id
_entity.type
_entity.pdbx_description
1 polymer ?
#
loop_
_entity_poly.entity_id
_entity_poly.type
_entity_poly.pdbx_seq_one_letter_code
_entity_poly.pdbx_strand_id
1 'polypeptide(L)'
;MEALTSSVFIGKTSNLTPVLRQLQPPGSLKTSLNTTRFRSKVFGLAHVVSDGPSQVKKMSADHRNEFELSILTALSPLDGRYWGKVKDLAPFMSEYGLFRFRVLVEIKWLLKLSQIDEVTEVPKFSTKAEAFLLKLIDEFDIDDALEVKNIEEVTNHDVKAVEYFLKQKCQSNTEIAKVMEFFHFACTSEDINNLAHALMLKEALNKVIFPVMDELIEAICSMAKGTAHIPMLSRTHGQPASPTTLGKEMSIFAIRLSRARWGISHVGIMGKFAGAVGNYNAHMVAYPNINWPQIAEDFVNSLGLCFNPYVTQIESHDYMAKLFHEIILFNNILIDFDRDIWGYISLGYFKQITKAGEIGSSTMPHKVNPIDFENSEGNLGKANGSLSHLSMKLPISLWQRDLTDSTVLRNMGEGLGHSLLSYKSTMQGIAKLQVNEARLNEDLNQSWEVLAEPIRTVMRRYGVPEPYEKLKELTRGRAVTKESMTDFIEGLELPEEAKTNLLNLTPHTYVGEAVKLAQT
;
A
#
# COMPACT_ATOMS: atom_id res chain seq x y z
N MET A 1 -5.21 -27.18 -16.52
CA MET A 1 -4.54 -27.82 -17.67
C MET A 1 -4.21 -26.69 -18.63
N GLU A 2 -2.97 -26.48 -19.09
CA GLU A 2 -1.72 -27.23 -18.86
C GLU A 2 -0.64 -26.32 -18.26
N ALA A 3 0.53 -26.86 -17.92
CA ALA A 3 1.60 -26.13 -17.23
C ALA A 3 2.72 -25.69 -18.19
N LEU A 4 3.23 -24.47 -18.02
CA LEU A 4 4.48 -24.03 -18.65
C LEU A 4 5.64 -24.24 -17.67
N THR A 5 6.46 -25.25 -17.94
CA THR A 5 7.64 -25.60 -17.13
C THR A 5 8.81 -24.66 -17.41
N SER A 6 9.39 -24.07 -16.38
CA SER A 6 10.61 -23.25 -16.46
C SER A 6 11.86 -24.10 -16.64
N SER A 7 12.64 -23.83 -17.69
CA SER A 7 13.90 -24.53 -17.98
C SER A 7 15.07 -23.96 -17.16
N VAL A 8 15.63 -24.74 -16.25
CA VAL A 8 16.78 -24.36 -15.41
C VAL A 8 18.08 -24.38 -16.22
N PHE A 9 18.87 -23.31 -16.14
CA PHE A 9 20.26 -23.28 -16.62
C PHE A 9 21.23 -23.35 -15.43
N ILE A 10 21.97 -24.45 -15.31
CA ILE A 10 23.01 -24.63 -14.27
C ILE A 10 24.36 -24.19 -14.83
N GLY A 11 24.83 -23.00 -14.41
CA GLY A 11 26.18 -22.51 -14.68
C GLY A 11 27.08 -22.69 -13.46
N LYS A 12 28.05 -23.62 -13.52
CA LYS A 12 29.09 -23.77 -12.49
C LYS A 12 30.28 -22.85 -12.77
N THR A 13 30.57 -21.91 -11.86
CA THR A 13 31.93 -21.37 -11.67
C THR A 13 32.23 -21.25 -10.17
N SER A 14 33.45 -21.59 -9.78
CA SER A 14 33.89 -21.73 -8.39
C SER A 14 34.90 -20.65 -7.98
N ASN A 15 35.16 -20.58 -6.67
CA ASN A 15 36.25 -19.85 -6.01
C ASN A 15 36.11 -18.32 -5.93
N LEU A 16 35.92 -17.81 -4.71
CA LEU A 16 36.59 -16.61 -4.21
C LEU A 16 36.63 -16.66 -2.68
N THR A 17 37.83 -16.59 -2.11
CA THR A 17 38.10 -16.44 -0.67
C THR A 17 39.05 -15.25 -0.45
N PRO A 18 39.09 -14.65 0.75
CA PRO A 18 39.01 -13.19 0.84
C PRO A 18 40.36 -12.46 0.98
N VAL A 19 40.43 -11.24 0.44
CA VAL A 19 41.53 -10.30 0.67
C VAL A 19 41.05 -9.14 1.53
N LEU A 20 41.16 -9.29 2.85
CA LEU A 20 41.05 -8.21 3.83
C LEU A 20 42.45 -7.73 4.22
N ARG A 21 42.81 -6.47 3.94
CA ARG A 21 43.89 -5.76 4.67
C ARG A 21 43.82 -4.23 4.55
N GLN A 22 43.93 -3.60 5.71
CA GLN A 22 44.61 -2.30 5.96
C GLN A 22 44.14 -1.05 5.21
N LEU A 23 43.32 -0.24 5.90
CA LEU A 23 43.52 1.21 5.97
C LEU A 23 43.57 1.62 7.46
N GLN A 24 44.52 2.49 7.82
CA GLN A 24 44.60 3.13 9.15
C GLN A 24 44.04 4.56 9.09
N PRO A 25 43.44 5.08 10.17
CA PRO A 25 42.86 6.42 10.19
C PRO A 25 43.90 7.52 10.44
N PRO A 26 43.85 8.66 9.73
CA PRO A 26 44.71 9.82 10.02
C PRO A 26 44.06 10.82 10.99
N GLY A 27 44.89 11.37 11.89
CA GLY A 27 44.81 12.78 12.32
C GLY A 27 43.67 13.22 13.25
N SER A 28 43.93 13.25 14.55
CA SER A 28 43.12 14.00 15.52
C SER A 28 43.26 15.52 15.32
N LEU A 29 42.15 16.23 15.06
CA LEU A 29 42.10 17.70 15.04
C LEU A 29 41.42 18.24 16.30
N LYS A 30 42.11 19.17 16.99
CA LYS A 30 41.61 19.82 18.21
C LYS A 30 40.76 21.05 17.84
N THR A 31 39.47 21.05 18.18
CA THR A 31 38.61 22.23 18.12
C THR A 31 38.40 22.81 19.51
N SER A 32 38.86 24.04 19.74
CA SER A 32 38.71 24.75 21.03
C SER A 32 37.29 25.26 21.25
N LEU A 33 36.77 25.08 22.46
CA LEU A 33 35.51 25.68 22.92
C LEU A 33 35.57 27.22 22.86
N ASN A 34 34.48 27.85 22.42
CA ASN A 34 34.24 29.28 22.62
C ASN A 34 32.76 29.50 22.97
N THR A 35 32.48 29.80 24.24
CA THR A 35 31.11 29.91 24.78
C THR A 35 30.66 31.36 24.88
N THR A 36 29.82 31.82 23.95
CA THR A 36 29.27 33.19 23.96
C THR A 36 27.90 33.22 24.64
N ARG A 37 27.86 33.63 25.92
CA ARG A 37 26.59 33.87 26.65
C ARG A 37 25.93 35.18 26.19
N PHE A 38 24.78 35.10 25.55
CA PHE A 38 23.89 36.27 25.43
C PHE A 38 23.13 36.52 26.74
N ARG A 39 23.05 37.78 27.16
CA ARG A 39 22.18 38.26 28.25
C ARG A 39 20.99 38.99 27.65
N SER A 40 19.77 38.48 27.83
CA SER A 40 18.53 39.27 27.71
C SER A 40 18.19 39.89 29.07
N LYS A 41 17.62 41.10 29.07
CA LYS A 41 17.34 41.88 30.30
C LYS A 41 16.00 41.47 30.90
N VAL A 42 15.96 41.36 32.23
CA VAL A 42 14.71 41.44 33.00
C VAL A 42 14.22 42.90 32.98
N PHE A 43 12.94 43.10 32.68
CA PHE A 43 12.21 44.31 33.02
C PHE A 43 11.14 43.95 34.04
N GLY A 44 11.12 44.65 35.17
CA GLY A 44 10.06 44.58 36.16
C GLY A 44 9.55 45.98 36.48
N LEU A 45 8.23 46.12 36.57
CA LEU A 45 7.53 47.20 37.27
C LEU A 45 6.50 46.55 38.20
N ALA A 46 6.17 47.23 39.31
CA ALA A 46 5.31 46.68 40.36
C ALA A 46 4.34 47.74 40.91
N HIS A 47 3.18 47.28 41.38
CA HIS A 47 2.09 48.05 42.01
C HIS A 47 1.36 49.03 41.04
N VAL A 48 0.12 49.48 41.26
CA VAL A 48 -0.70 49.62 42.51
C VAL A 48 -2.12 49.01 42.33
N VAL A 49 -2.93 49.02 43.38
CA VAL A 49 -4.25 48.34 43.61
C VAL A 49 -5.24 49.38 44.18
N SER A 50 -6.57 49.35 44.03
CA SER A 50 -7.56 48.31 43.63
C SER A 50 -8.41 48.78 42.40
N ASP A 51 -9.70 48.47 42.11
CA ASP A 51 -10.82 47.80 42.80
C ASP A 51 -11.95 47.35 41.82
N GLY A 52 -13.03 46.74 42.34
CA GLY A 52 -14.34 46.58 41.68
C GLY A 52 -14.75 45.15 41.30
N PRO A 53 -15.85 44.58 41.86
CA PRO A 53 -16.27 43.21 41.56
C PRO A 53 -17.09 43.12 40.26
N SER A 54 -16.49 42.54 39.21
CA SER A 54 -17.24 42.06 38.03
C SER A 54 -17.48 40.54 38.11
N GLN A 55 -18.65 40.09 37.67
CA GLN A 55 -19.06 38.69 37.78
C GLN A 55 -18.34 37.80 36.77
N VAL A 56 -17.13 37.32 37.13
CA VAL A 56 -16.55 36.14 36.48
C VAL A 56 -17.44 34.94 36.83
N LYS A 57 -18.31 34.55 35.88
CA LYS A 57 -19.06 33.30 35.97
C LYS A 57 -18.06 32.16 36.20
N LYS A 58 -18.19 31.48 37.34
CA LYS A 58 -17.50 30.21 37.57
C LYS A 58 -17.92 29.20 36.51
N MET A 59 -17.09 29.00 35.48
CA MET A 59 -17.06 27.76 34.73
C MET A 59 -16.36 26.68 35.57
N SER A 60 -16.93 26.40 36.75
CA SER A 60 -16.58 25.27 37.60
C SER A 60 -17.77 24.31 37.62
N ALA A 61 -18.02 23.71 36.45
CA ALA A 61 -18.70 22.43 36.35
C ALA A 61 -17.61 21.39 36.03
N ASP A 62 -17.68 20.20 36.62
CA ASP A 62 -16.63 19.20 36.47
C ASP A 62 -16.49 18.74 35.02
N HIS A 63 -15.35 19.08 34.42
CA HIS A 63 -14.83 18.45 33.21
C HIS A 63 -13.65 17.53 33.57
N ARG A 64 -13.93 16.63 34.52
CA ARG A 64 -13.26 15.32 34.63
C ARG A 64 -14.16 14.23 34.04
N ASN A 65 -14.65 14.48 32.82
CA ASN A 65 -14.69 13.39 31.85
C ASN A 65 -13.23 13.16 31.49
N GLU A 66 -12.69 11.98 31.81
CA GLU A 66 -11.43 11.55 31.24
C GLU A 66 -11.62 11.44 29.72
N PHE A 67 -10.58 11.73 28.94
CA PHE A 67 -10.64 11.68 27.47
C PHE A 67 -10.55 10.21 27.00
N GLU A 68 -11.60 9.44 27.29
CA GLU A 68 -11.75 8.05 26.86
C GLU A 68 -11.64 7.93 25.33
N LEU A 69 -11.15 6.78 24.87
CA LEU A 69 -10.98 6.52 23.45
C LEU A 69 -12.33 6.31 22.76
N SER A 70 -12.61 7.16 21.78
CA SER A 70 -13.82 7.15 20.96
C SER A 70 -13.48 7.59 19.54
N ILE A 71 -14.40 7.38 18.58
CA ILE A 71 -14.21 7.84 17.20
C ILE A 71 -14.08 9.37 17.04
N LEU A 72 -14.36 10.15 18.09
CA LEU A 72 -14.23 11.61 18.13
C LEU A 72 -12.96 12.09 18.89
N THR A 73 -12.35 11.21 19.70
CA THR A 73 -11.16 11.52 20.52
C THR A 73 -9.90 10.78 20.04
N ALA A 74 -10.03 9.83 19.12
CA ALA A 74 -8.91 9.14 18.48
C ALA A 74 -7.96 10.12 17.77
N LEU A 75 -6.66 10.03 18.09
CA LEU A 75 -5.60 10.85 17.49
C LEU A 75 -5.35 10.50 16.02
N SER A 76 -5.48 9.22 15.67
CA SER A 76 -5.40 8.71 14.31
C SER A 76 -6.76 8.90 13.61
N PRO A 77 -6.80 9.49 12.40
CA PRO A 77 -8.04 9.64 11.66
C PRO A 77 -8.56 8.31 11.11
N LEU A 78 -7.72 7.26 11.03
CA LEU A 78 -8.13 5.90 10.64
C LEU A 78 -9.06 5.28 11.68
N ASP A 79 -8.75 5.48 12.95
CA ASP A 79 -9.49 4.92 14.10
C ASP A 79 -10.65 5.83 14.56
N GLY A 80 -10.61 7.10 14.13
CA GLY A 80 -11.71 8.06 14.27
C GLY A 80 -12.55 8.21 13.01
N ARG A 81 -12.38 9.34 12.31
CA ARG A 81 -13.17 9.80 11.16
C ARG A 81 -13.39 8.74 10.07
N TYR A 82 -12.39 7.90 9.81
CA TYR A 82 -12.40 6.92 8.72
C TYR A 82 -12.62 5.47 9.18
N TRP A 83 -12.93 5.23 10.46
CA TRP A 83 -13.08 3.88 11.03
C TRP A 83 -14.04 3.00 10.22
N GLY A 84 -15.21 3.54 9.85
CA GLY A 84 -16.19 2.86 9.01
C GLY A 84 -15.74 2.49 7.59
N LYS A 85 -14.54 2.91 7.16
CA LYS A 85 -13.88 2.53 5.89
C LYS A 85 -12.76 1.52 6.07
N VAL A 86 -12.08 1.49 7.22
CA VAL A 86 -10.83 0.74 7.41
C VAL A 86 -10.87 -0.31 8.53
N LYS A 87 -11.93 -0.33 9.35
CA LYS A 87 -12.15 -1.32 10.44
C LYS A 87 -11.96 -2.78 10.02
N ASP A 88 -12.11 -3.09 8.73
CA ASP A 88 -11.97 -4.44 8.17
C ASP A 88 -10.53 -4.96 8.32
N LEU A 89 -9.54 -4.06 8.48
CA LEU A 89 -8.15 -4.40 8.80
C LEU A 89 -7.92 -4.68 10.29
N ALA A 90 -8.80 -4.24 11.20
CA ALA A 90 -8.57 -4.31 12.64
C ALA A 90 -8.38 -5.74 13.19
N PRO A 91 -9.06 -6.80 12.69
CA PRO A 91 -8.79 -8.19 13.09
C PRO A 91 -7.39 -8.70 12.73
N PHE A 92 -6.62 -7.95 11.92
CA PHE A 92 -5.29 -8.33 11.46
C PHE A 92 -4.20 -7.33 11.88
N MET A 93 -4.49 -6.03 11.92
CA MET A 93 -3.49 -4.96 12.06
C MET A 93 -3.55 -4.21 13.41
N SER A 94 -4.42 -4.64 14.34
CA SER A 94 -4.47 -4.13 15.71
C SER A 94 -3.64 -5.00 16.67
N GLU A 95 -3.52 -4.55 17.93
CA GLU A 95 -2.92 -5.37 19.00
C GLU A 95 -3.72 -6.66 19.29
N TYR A 96 -5.06 -6.63 19.17
CA TYR A 96 -5.89 -7.85 19.18
C TYR A 96 -5.47 -8.82 18.05
N GLY A 97 -5.26 -8.30 16.83
CA GLY A 97 -4.79 -9.09 15.69
C GLY A 97 -3.42 -9.73 15.98
N LEU A 98 -2.48 -8.97 16.55
CA LEU A 98 -1.17 -9.46 16.95
C LEU A 98 -1.27 -10.56 18.03
N PHE A 99 -2.08 -10.38 19.07
CA PHE A 99 -2.31 -11.44 20.07
C PHE A 99 -2.94 -12.69 19.47
N ARG A 100 -3.97 -12.53 18.63
CA ARG A 100 -4.65 -13.65 17.94
C ARG A 100 -3.68 -14.49 17.09
N PHE A 101 -2.79 -13.85 16.34
CA PHE A 101 -1.81 -14.58 15.54
C PHE A 101 -0.65 -15.16 16.37
N ARG A 102 -0.28 -14.56 17.51
CA ARG A 102 0.66 -15.18 18.48
C ARG A 102 0.07 -16.45 19.10
N VAL A 103 -1.19 -16.39 19.55
CA VAL A 103 -1.97 -17.54 20.05
C VAL A 103 -2.02 -18.66 19.01
N LEU A 104 -2.31 -18.32 17.75
CA LEU A 104 -2.29 -19.27 16.63
C LEU A 104 -0.92 -19.97 16.49
N VAL A 105 0.18 -19.22 16.48
CA VAL A 105 1.52 -19.78 16.28
C VAL A 105 1.95 -20.68 17.45
N GLU A 106 1.74 -20.25 18.69
CA GLU A 106 2.02 -21.06 19.90
C GLU A 106 1.25 -22.38 19.91
N ILE A 107 -0.06 -22.34 19.64
CA ILE A 107 -0.89 -23.55 19.61
C ILE A 107 -0.46 -24.47 18.46
N LYS A 108 -0.18 -23.92 17.26
CA LYS A 108 0.32 -24.71 16.13
C LYS A 108 1.69 -25.31 16.41
N TRP A 109 2.56 -24.65 17.19
CA TRP A 109 3.85 -25.19 17.59
C TRP A 109 3.70 -26.38 18.55
N LEU A 110 2.87 -26.25 19.60
CA LEU A 110 2.58 -27.38 20.51
C LEU A 110 1.96 -28.57 19.76
N LEU A 111 1.08 -28.30 18.78
CA LEU A 111 0.54 -29.34 17.90
C LEU A 111 1.63 -30.00 17.03
N LYS A 112 2.56 -29.24 16.43
CA LYS A 112 3.70 -29.79 15.66
C LYS A 112 4.64 -30.61 16.53
N LEU A 113 4.92 -30.20 17.77
CA LEU A 113 5.70 -31.00 18.72
C LEU A 113 5.05 -32.36 19.00
N SER A 114 3.72 -32.40 19.17
CA SER A 114 2.96 -33.65 19.35
C SER A 114 2.92 -34.59 18.13
N GLN A 115 3.56 -34.20 17.03
CA GLN A 115 3.67 -34.95 15.77
C GLN A 115 5.10 -35.42 15.47
N ILE A 116 6.04 -35.22 16.41
CA ILE A 116 7.44 -35.67 16.29
C ILE A 116 7.64 -36.85 17.24
N ASP A 117 7.84 -38.05 16.69
CA ASP A 117 7.89 -39.30 17.46
C ASP A 117 9.02 -39.32 18.51
N GLU A 118 10.09 -38.54 18.31
CA GLU A 118 11.19 -38.37 19.26
C GLU A 118 10.87 -37.46 20.47
N VAL A 119 9.82 -36.63 20.41
CA VAL A 119 9.41 -35.71 21.50
C VAL A 119 8.44 -36.45 22.44
N THR A 120 8.92 -37.51 23.07
CA THR A 120 8.08 -38.49 23.81
C THR A 120 7.32 -37.88 24.99
N GLU A 121 7.79 -36.76 25.53
CA GLU A 121 7.17 -35.96 26.57
C GLU A 121 5.88 -35.27 26.10
N VAL A 122 5.72 -35.01 24.80
CA VAL A 122 4.51 -34.46 24.17
C VAL A 122 3.85 -35.54 23.30
N PRO A 123 3.17 -36.53 23.89
CA PRO A 123 2.50 -37.57 23.12
C PRO A 123 1.40 -36.97 22.23
N LYS A 124 1.19 -37.58 21.06
CA LYS A 124 0.16 -37.17 20.11
C LYS A 124 -1.22 -37.06 20.77
N PHE A 125 -1.77 -35.84 20.73
CA PHE A 125 -3.07 -35.52 21.35
C PHE A 125 -4.22 -36.35 20.77
N SER A 126 -5.23 -36.62 21.59
CA SER A 126 -6.51 -37.11 21.11
C SER A 126 -7.20 -36.06 20.25
N THR A 127 -8.10 -36.50 19.35
CA THR A 127 -8.93 -35.61 18.52
C THR A 127 -9.75 -34.61 19.36
N LYS A 128 -10.01 -34.90 20.64
CA LYS A 128 -10.70 -33.96 21.56
C LYS A 128 -9.75 -32.87 22.06
N ALA A 129 -8.51 -33.20 22.40
CA ALA A 129 -7.51 -32.23 22.82
C ALA A 129 -7.01 -31.37 21.64
N GLU A 130 -6.83 -31.98 20.46
CA GLU A 130 -6.56 -31.25 19.21
C GLU A 130 -7.71 -30.30 18.86
N ALA A 131 -8.97 -30.76 18.87
CA ALA A 131 -10.12 -29.90 18.60
C ALA A 131 -10.29 -28.77 19.63
N PHE A 132 -9.96 -29.01 20.91
CA PHE A 132 -9.93 -27.96 21.93
C PHE A 132 -8.86 -26.89 21.64
N LEU A 133 -7.65 -27.31 21.25
CA LEU A 133 -6.57 -26.40 20.86
C LEU A 133 -6.94 -25.57 19.62
N LEU A 134 -7.50 -26.20 18.59
CA LEU A 134 -7.95 -25.49 17.38
C LEU A 134 -9.09 -24.51 17.70
N LYS A 135 -10.04 -24.88 18.58
CA LYS A 135 -11.12 -24.00 19.04
C LYS A 135 -10.62 -22.72 19.70
N LEU A 136 -9.51 -22.77 20.46
CA LEU A 136 -8.87 -21.57 21.04
C LEU A 136 -8.24 -20.64 19.99
N ILE A 137 -8.02 -21.09 18.75
CA ILE A 137 -7.59 -20.23 17.62
C ILE A 137 -8.81 -19.60 16.94
N ASP A 138 -9.86 -20.41 16.73
CA ASP A 138 -11.03 -20.03 15.94
C ASP A 138 -12.01 -19.12 16.71
N GLU A 139 -12.11 -19.26 18.04
CA GLU A 139 -13.01 -18.45 18.89
C GLU A 139 -12.30 -17.33 19.69
N PHE A 140 -11.00 -17.07 19.47
CA PHE A 140 -10.24 -16.03 20.20
C PHE A 140 -10.84 -14.63 20.03
N ASP A 141 -11.28 -14.02 21.14
CA ASP A 141 -12.07 -12.79 21.15
C ASP A 141 -11.42 -11.59 21.87
N ILE A 142 -12.20 -10.53 22.09
CA ILE A 142 -11.73 -9.29 22.73
C ILE A 142 -11.51 -9.48 24.24
N ASP A 143 -12.30 -10.31 24.90
CA ASP A 143 -12.16 -10.56 26.34
C ASP A 143 -10.93 -11.44 26.60
N ASP A 144 -10.65 -12.40 25.70
CA ASP A 144 -9.38 -13.14 25.66
C ASP A 144 -8.16 -12.21 25.49
N ALA A 145 -8.24 -11.23 24.58
CA ALA A 145 -7.16 -10.26 24.37
C ALA A 145 -6.98 -9.28 25.56
N LEU A 146 -8.06 -8.95 26.26
CA LEU A 146 -8.01 -8.21 27.52
C LEU A 146 -7.37 -9.06 28.64
N GLU A 147 -7.66 -10.35 28.71
CA GLU A 147 -7.00 -11.28 29.65
C GLU A 147 -5.48 -11.35 29.39
N VAL A 148 -5.05 -11.46 28.12
CA VAL A 148 -3.62 -11.33 27.75
C VAL A 148 -3.06 -9.98 28.20
N LYS A 149 -3.78 -8.86 28.02
CA LYS A 149 -3.31 -7.53 28.43
C LYS A 149 -3.14 -7.39 29.95
N ASN A 150 -4.08 -7.92 30.73
CA ASN A 150 -4.00 -7.95 32.20
C ASN A 150 -2.78 -8.76 32.70
N ILE A 151 -2.38 -9.81 31.96
CA ILE A 151 -1.16 -10.57 32.25
C ILE A 151 0.10 -9.81 31.78
N GLU A 152 0.01 -9.02 30.70
CA GLU A 152 1.08 -8.13 30.25
C GLU A 152 1.43 -7.07 31.31
N GLU A 153 0.45 -6.48 32.00
CA GLU A 153 0.69 -5.51 33.08
C GLU A 153 1.58 -6.04 34.22
N VAL A 154 1.48 -7.34 34.53
CA VAL A 154 2.28 -8.01 35.57
C VAL A 154 3.65 -8.47 35.04
N THR A 155 3.72 -8.89 33.77
CA THR A 155 4.94 -9.48 33.18
C THR A 155 5.84 -8.46 32.48
N ASN A 156 5.28 -7.32 32.06
CA ASN A 156 5.89 -6.33 31.17
C ASN A 156 6.50 -6.96 29.90
N HIS A 157 5.93 -8.08 29.41
CA HIS A 157 6.34 -8.75 28.18
C HIS A 157 5.18 -9.51 27.52
N ASP A 158 4.67 -8.93 26.42
CA ASP A 158 3.52 -9.41 25.65
C ASP A 158 3.54 -10.90 25.22
N VAL A 159 4.62 -11.42 24.65
CA VAL A 159 4.67 -12.85 24.25
C VAL A 159 4.64 -13.78 25.48
N LYS A 160 5.26 -13.39 26.60
CA LYS A 160 5.20 -14.18 27.84
C LYS A 160 3.80 -14.14 28.47
N ALA A 161 3.06 -13.05 28.28
CA ALA A 161 1.65 -12.98 28.65
C ALA A 161 0.78 -13.94 27.82
N VAL A 162 1.06 -14.10 26.52
CA VAL A 162 0.39 -15.11 25.66
C VAL A 162 0.66 -16.55 26.14
N GLU A 163 1.91 -16.89 26.49
CA GLU A 163 2.24 -18.20 27.07
C GLU A 163 1.44 -18.48 28.36
N TYR A 164 1.38 -17.50 29.26
CA TYR A 164 0.64 -17.62 30.52
C TYR A 164 -0.88 -17.67 30.32
N PHE A 165 -1.45 -16.91 29.38
CA PHE A 165 -2.85 -17.02 28.96
C PHE A 165 -3.17 -18.44 28.47
N LEU A 166 -2.34 -19.00 27.57
CA LEU A 166 -2.52 -20.36 27.07
C LEU A 166 -2.42 -21.40 28.19
N LYS A 167 -1.48 -21.22 29.13
CA LYS A 167 -1.35 -22.05 30.33
C LYS A 167 -2.56 -21.93 31.29
N GLN A 168 -3.27 -20.81 31.31
CA GLN A 168 -4.51 -20.67 32.10
C GLN A 168 -5.68 -21.36 31.39
N LYS A 169 -5.95 -21.04 30.11
CA LYS A 169 -7.05 -21.65 29.34
C LYS A 169 -6.96 -23.18 29.26
N CYS A 170 -5.74 -23.71 29.03
CA CYS A 170 -5.54 -25.15 28.82
C CYS A 170 -5.52 -25.98 30.11
N GLN A 171 -5.49 -25.37 31.30
CA GLN A 171 -5.38 -26.09 32.59
C GLN A 171 -6.55 -27.06 32.85
N SER A 172 -7.71 -26.81 32.24
CA SER A 172 -8.89 -27.67 32.34
C SER A 172 -8.81 -28.97 31.52
N ASN A 173 -7.89 -29.06 30.56
CA ASN A 173 -7.76 -30.22 29.66
C ASN A 173 -6.70 -31.20 30.18
N THR A 174 -7.11 -32.42 30.56
CA THR A 174 -6.25 -33.41 31.22
C THR A 174 -5.16 -34.05 30.35
N GLU A 175 -5.16 -33.81 29.04
CA GLU A 175 -4.04 -34.16 28.15
C GLU A 175 -3.04 -33.00 28.11
N ILE A 176 -3.49 -31.79 27.78
CA ILE A 176 -2.64 -30.60 27.60
C ILE A 176 -2.02 -30.17 28.94
N ALA A 177 -2.74 -30.29 30.05
CA ALA A 177 -2.27 -29.96 31.40
C ALA A 177 -1.02 -30.73 31.87
N LYS A 178 -0.63 -31.81 31.16
CA LYS A 178 0.60 -32.57 31.42
C LYS A 178 1.83 -32.01 30.71
N VAL A 179 1.63 -31.22 29.64
CA VAL A 179 2.66 -30.76 28.70
C VAL A 179 2.73 -29.23 28.64
N MET A 180 2.24 -28.56 29.68
CA MET A 180 2.12 -27.09 29.73
C MET A 180 3.45 -26.37 29.53
N GLU A 181 4.55 -26.93 30.03
CA GLU A 181 5.90 -26.37 29.86
C GLU A 181 6.49 -26.62 28.45
N PHE A 182 5.70 -27.17 27.51
CA PHE A 182 6.02 -27.20 26.09
C PHE A 182 5.33 -26.08 25.27
N PHE A 183 4.46 -25.26 25.87
CA PHE A 183 4.18 -23.92 25.30
C PHE A 183 5.47 -23.10 25.28
N HIS A 184 5.72 -22.34 24.20
CA HIS A 184 6.97 -21.64 23.92
C HIS A 184 8.25 -22.52 23.93
N PHE A 185 8.14 -23.85 23.76
CA PHE A 185 9.29 -24.75 23.89
C PHE A 185 10.43 -24.42 22.91
N ALA A 186 11.62 -24.15 23.47
CA ALA A 186 12.86 -23.79 22.76
C ALA A 186 12.80 -22.53 21.86
N CYS A 187 11.64 -21.87 21.79
CA CYS A 187 11.39 -20.64 21.05
C CYS A 187 12.22 -19.45 21.58
N THR A 188 12.25 -18.40 20.78
CA THR A 188 12.35 -17.02 21.25
C THR A 188 11.07 -16.25 20.91
N SER A 189 10.79 -15.15 21.60
CA SER A 189 9.67 -14.25 21.32
C SER A 189 9.56 -13.87 19.84
N GLU A 190 10.69 -13.78 19.13
CA GLU A 190 10.75 -13.47 17.70
C GLU A 190 10.45 -14.65 16.75
N ASP A 191 10.49 -15.90 17.20
CA ASP A 191 9.93 -17.01 16.42
C ASP A 191 8.40 -16.87 16.33
N ILE A 192 7.77 -16.38 17.40
CA ILE A 192 6.33 -16.12 17.45
C ILE A 192 5.97 -14.82 16.73
N ASN A 193 6.69 -13.72 17.01
CA ASN A 193 6.40 -12.40 16.43
C ASN A 193 6.52 -12.38 14.91
N ASN A 194 7.60 -12.91 14.34
CA ASN A 194 7.78 -12.84 12.88
C ASN A 194 6.69 -13.61 12.13
N LEU A 195 6.32 -14.81 12.61
CA LEU A 195 5.25 -15.61 12.04
C LEU A 195 3.88 -14.97 12.24
N ALA A 196 3.64 -14.32 13.39
CA ALA A 196 2.45 -13.53 13.60
C ALA A 196 2.37 -12.36 12.61
N HIS A 197 3.41 -11.55 12.46
CA HIS A 197 3.46 -10.44 11.50
C HIS A 197 3.32 -10.88 10.04
N ALA A 198 3.93 -12.00 9.67
CA ALA A 198 3.77 -12.62 8.36
C ALA A 198 2.31 -13.05 8.09
N LEU A 199 1.65 -13.66 9.06
CA LEU A 199 0.23 -14.02 8.97
C LEU A 199 -0.70 -12.80 8.99
N MET A 200 -0.41 -11.78 9.79
CA MET A 200 -1.13 -10.49 9.79
C MET A 200 -1.12 -9.87 8.40
N LEU A 201 0.07 -9.75 7.77
CA LEU A 201 0.22 -9.22 6.41
C LEU A 201 -0.51 -10.10 5.38
N LYS A 202 -0.29 -11.41 5.41
CA LYS A 202 -0.90 -12.37 4.49
C LYS A 202 -2.42 -12.32 4.50
N GLU A 203 -3.04 -12.35 5.69
CA GLU A 203 -4.50 -12.35 5.79
C GLU A 203 -5.09 -10.96 5.54
N ALA A 204 -4.46 -9.86 5.99
CA ALA A 204 -4.92 -8.51 5.62
C ALA A 204 -4.90 -8.28 4.10
N LEU A 205 -3.85 -8.77 3.42
CA LEU A 205 -3.76 -8.72 1.96
C LEU A 205 -4.86 -9.55 1.29
N ASN A 206 -4.95 -10.84 1.63
CA ASN A 206 -5.88 -11.78 0.99
C ASN A 206 -7.36 -11.52 1.30
N LYS A 207 -7.68 -10.99 2.49
CA LYS A 207 -9.08 -10.79 2.94
C LYS A 207 -9.59 -9.37 2.74
N VAL A 208 -8.72 -8.37 2.61
CA VAL A 208 -9.14 -6.94 2.60
C VAL A 208 -8.52 -6.15 1.45
N ILE A 209 -7.20 -6.18 1.28
CA ILE A 209 -6.51 -5.32 0.31
C ILE A 209 -6.71 -5.81 -1.13
N PHE A 210 -6.42 -7.09 -1.42
CA PHE A 210 -6.54 -7.63 -2.78
C PHE A 210 -7.96 -7.56 -3.35
N PRO A 211 -9.03 -7.94 -2.61
CA PRO A 211 -10.40 -7.78 -3.12
C PRO A 211 -10.72 -6.33 -3.54
N VAL A 212 -10.30 -5.34 -2.74
CA VAL A 212 -10.56 -3.91 -3.04
C VAL A 212 -9.66 -3.38 -4.16
N MET A 213 -8.42 -3.88 -4.30
CA MET A 213 -7.60 -3.60 -5.48
C MET A 213 -8.22 -4.16 -6.76
N ASP A 214 -8.76 -5.38 -6.69
CA ASP A 214 -9.35 -6.08 -7.84
C ASP A 214 -10.70 -5.44 -8.25
N GLU A 215 -11.53 -5.03 -7.30
CA GLU A 215 -12.73 -4.20 -7.53
C GLU A 215 -12.39 -2.86 -8.21
N LEU A 216 -11.36 -2.16 -7.72
CA LEU A 216 -10.90 -0.88 -8.27
C LEU A 216 -10.35 -1.03 -9.70
N ILE A 217 -9.59 -2.09 -9.97
CA ILE A 217 -9.10 -2.42 -11.31
C ILE A 217 -10.29 -2.67 -12.24
N GLU A 218 -11.27 -3.49 -11.83
CA GLU A 218 -12.42 -3.80 -12.69
C GLU A 218 -13.31 -2.58 -12.95
N ALA A 219 -13.46 -1.67 -11.99
CA ALA A 219 -14.14 -0.38 -12.20
C ALA A 219 -13.47 0.46 -13.30
N ILE A 220 -12.13 0.52 -13.32
CA ILE A 220 -11.36 1.24 -14.34
C ILE A 220 -11.38 0.49 -15.68
N CYS A 221 -11.32 -0.85 -15.70
CA CYS A 221 -11.51 -1.70 -16.88
C CYS A 221 -12.88 -1.50 -17.53
N SER A 222 -13.94 -1.48 -16.72
CA SER A 222 -15.32 -1.26 -17.17
C SER A 222 -15.50 0.15 -17.75
N MET A 223 -14.92 1.17 -17.12
CA MET A 223 -14.89 2.53 -17.67
C MET A 223 -14.08 2.62 -18.98
N ALA A 224 -12.94 1.94 -19.07
CA ALA A 224 -12.11 1.88 -20.27
C ALA A 224 -12.88 1.29 -21.47
N LYS A 225 -13.51 0.13 -21.27
CA LYS A 225 -14.29 -0.56 -22.30
C LYS A 225 -15.55 0.21 -22.68
N GLY A 226 -16.26 0.79 -21.70
CA GLY A 226 -17.44 1.62 -21.94
C GLY A 226 -17.16 2.91 -22.72
N THR A 227 -15.99 3.52 -22.53
CA THR A 227 -15.58 4.79 -23.17
C THR A 227 -14.58 4.62 -24.30
N ALA A 228 -14.31 3.38 -24.73
CA ALA A 228 -13.32 3.02 -25.76
C ALA A 228 -13.50 3.75 -27.09
N HIS A 229 -14.75 4.08 -27.46
CA HIS A 229 -15.13 4.72 -28.71
C HIS A 229 -15.21 6.25 -28.64
N ILE A 230 -15.05 6.84 -27.45
CA ILE A 230 -15.24 8.28 -27.23
C ILE A 230 -13.91 9.00 -27.50
N PRO A 231 -13.78 9.81 -28.57
CA PRO A 231 -12.55 10.50 -28.88
C PRO A 231 -12.29 11.63 -27.86
N MET A 232 -11.01 11.92 -27.63
CA MET A 232 -10.57 12.93 -26.66
C MET A 232 -9.35 13.69 -27.18
N LEU A 233 -9.31 15.00 -26.93
CA LEU A 233 -8.15 15.83 -27.22
C LEU A 233 -7.05 15.56 -26.18
N SER A 234 -5.99 14.87 -26.60
CA SER A 234 -4.80 14.62 -25.79
C SER A 234 -4.14 15.92 -25.34
N ARG A 235 -3.45 15.90 -24.19
CA ARG A 235 -2.65 17.03 -23.71
C ARG A 235 -1.22 16.63 -23.38
N THR A 236 -0.26 17.21 -24.09
CA THR A 236 1.18 17.08 -23.80
C THR A 236 1.71 18.42 -23.33
N HIS A 237 2.39 18.46 -22.18
CA HIS A 237 2.78 19.71 -21.51
C HIS A 237 1.58 20.68 -21.27
N GLY A 238 0.38 20.11 -21.08
CA GLY A 238 -0.89 20.85 -20.97
C GLY A 238 -1.46 21.42 -22.27
N GLN A 239 -0.74 21.30 -23.40
CA GLN A 239 -1.16 21.84 -24.70
C GLN A 239 -1.90 20.78 -25.54
N PRO A 240 -2.84 21.18 -26.43
CA PRO A 240 -3.47 20.30 -27.41
C PRO A 240 -2.46 19.43 -28.18
N ALA A 241 -2.77 18.14 -28.32
CA ALA A 241 -1.93 17.15 -28.98
C ALA A 241 -2.77 16.10 -29.74
N SER A 242 -2.10 15.25 -30.52
CA SER A 242 -2.70 14.21 -31.36
C SER A 242 -3.78 13.40 -30.61
N PRO A 243 -5.03 13.31 -31.11
CA PRO A 243 -6.16 12.76 -30.36
C PRO A 243 -6.00 11.31 -29.91
N THR A 244 -6.79 10.97 -28.91
CA THR A 244 -6.86 9.66 -28.27
C THR A 244 -8.33 9.26 -28.07
N THR A 245 -8.61 8.19 -27.33
CA THR A 245 -9.94 7.91 -26.77
C THR A 245 -9.89 7.93 -25.25
N LEU A 246 -10.98 8.41 -24.61
CA LEU A 246 -11.09 8.43 -23.15
C LEU A 246 -10.84 7.03 -22.57
N GLY A 247 -11.42 6.00 -23.18
CA GLY A 247 -11.23 4.62 -22.76
C GLY A 247 -9.79 4.12 -22.86
N LYS A 248 -9.01 4.59 -23.85
CA LYS A 248 -7.61 4.20 -23.98
C LYS A 248 -6.74 4.79 -22.86
N GLU A 249 -7.00 6.02 -22.42
CA GLU A 249 -6.28 6.55 -21.25
C GLU A 249 -6.64 5.79 -19.97
N MET A 250 -7.92 5.44 -19.77
CA MET A 250 -8.33 4.60 -18.64
C MET A 250 -7.69 3.21 -18.67
N SER A 251 -7.54 2.61 -19.87
CA SER A 251 -6.88 1.30 -20.03
C SER A 251 -5.41 1.30 -19.59
N ILE A 252 -4.69 2.42 -19.72
CA ILE A 252 -3.31 2.55 -19.25
C ILE A 252 -3.24 2.38 -17.74
N PHE A 253 -4.15 3.00 -16.99
CA PHE A 253 -4.21 2.86 -15.53
C PHE A 253 -4.63 1.45 -15.13
N ALA A 254 -5.66 0.87 -15.75
CA ALA A 254 -6.07 -0.52 -15.51
C ALA A 254 -4.91 -1.53 -15.70
N ILE A 255 -4.16 -1.43 -16.80
CA ILE A 255 -3.02 -2.32 -17.09
C ILE A 255 -1.85 -2.07 -16.13
N ARG A 256 -1.55 -0.82 -15.76
CA ARG A 256 -0.50 -0.48 -14.78
C ARG A 256 -0.83 -1.03 -13.39
N LEU A 257 -2.05 -0.78 -12.91
CA LEU A 257 -2.54 -1.28 -11.61
C LEU A 257 -2.57 -2.81 -11.57
N SER A 258 -3.06 -3.46 -12.63
CA SER A 258 -3.05 -4.93 -12.75
C SER A 258 -1.66 -5.53 -12.63
N ARG A 259 -0.64 -4.91 -13.25
CA ARG A 259 0.76 -5.36 -13.16
C ARG A 259 1.35 -5.17 -11.76
N ALA A 260 1.06 -4.05 -11.10
CA ALA A 260 1.49 -3.82 -9.71
C ALA A 260 0.80 -4.81 -8.74
N ARG A 261 -0.53 -4.98 -8.86
CA ARG A 261 -1.33 -5.97 -8.11
C ARG A 261 -0.84 -7.40 -8.30
N TRP A 262 -0.41 -7.77 -9.51
CA TRP A 262 0.26 -9.04 -9.78
C TRP A 262 1.60 -9.12 -9.03
N GLY A 263 2.45 -8.08 -9.13
CA GLY A 263 3.74 -7.98 -8.46
C GLY A 263 3.67 -8.15 -6.95
N ILE A 264 2.75 -7.43 -6.28
CA ILE A 264 2.50 -7.55 -4.82
C ILE A 264 2.19 -9.01 -4.45
N SER A 265 1.32 -9.69 -5.21
CA SER A 265 0.98 -11.11 -4.96
C SER A 265 2.08 -12.12 -5.29
N HIS A 266 3.19 -11.70 -5.91
CA HIS A 266 4.39 -12.51 -6.16
C HIS A 266 5.54 -12.17 -5.21
N VAL A 267 5.29 -11.40 -4.15
CA VAL A 267 6.22 -11.28 -3.02
C VAL A 267 5.96 -12.43 -2.05
N GLY A 268 6.91 -13.37 -1.96
CA GLY A 268 6.86 -14.44 -0.96
C GLY A 268 6.90 -13.86 0.45
N ILE A 269 5.81 -14.01 1.19
CA ILE A 269 5.72 -13.59 2.60
C ILE A 269 6.52 -14.60 3.43
N MET A 270 7.65 -14.16 3.98
CA MET A 270 8.59 -15.07 4.63
C MET A 270 8.35 -15.21 6.13
N GLY A 271 8.86 -16.30 6.70
CA GLY A 271 8.88 -16.55 8.13
C GLY A 271 10.07 -17.41 8.53
N LYS A 272 10.51 -17.28 9.78
CA LYS A 272 11.59 -18.08 10.39
C LYS A 272 11.13 -18.75 11.67
N PHE A 273 11.82 -19.82 12.04
CA PHE A 273 11.64 -20.49 13.33
C PHE A 273 12.96 -21.15 13.73
N ALA A 274 13.74 -20.54 14.62
CA ALA A 274 15.14 -20.93 14.85
C ALA A 274 15.72 -20.60 16.24
N GLY A 275 14.90 -20.11 17.17
CA GLY A 275 15.30 -19.83 18.55
C GLY A 275 16.24 -18.63 18.72
N ALA A 276 16.81 -18.55 19.93
CA ALA A 276 17.78 -17.58 20.46
C ALA A 276 18.46 -16.64 19.43
N VAL A 277 19.26 -17.18 18.51
CA VAL A 277 20.05 -16.39 17.55
C VAL A 277 20.13 -17.08 16.18
N GLY A 278 19.06 -17.76 15.75
CA GLY A 278 19.01 -18.39 14.42
C GLY A 278 19.74 -19.73 14.28
N ASN A 279 20.22 -20.30 15.40
CA ASN A 279 21.11 -21.47 15.43
C ASN A 279 20.55 -22.67 16.23
N TYR A 280 19.23 -22.72 16.49
CA TYR A 280 18.53 -23.84 17.13
C TYR A 280 19.08 -24.28 18.51
N ASN A 281 19.84 -23.42 19.21
CA ASN A 281 20.69 -23.83 20.33
C ASN A 281 19.93 -24.56 21.46
N ALA A 282 18.78 -24.06 21.88
CA ALA A 282 17.95 -24.69 22.92
C ALA A 282 17.37 -26.04 22.44
N HIS A 283 16.86 -26.08 21.21
CA HIS A 283 16.31 -27.26 20.56
C HIS A 283 17.34 -28.41 20.51
N MET A 284 18.56 -28.10 20.03
CA MET A 284 19.68 -29.06 19.90
C MET A 284 20.21 -29.57 21.24
N VAL A 285 20.10 -28.79 22.33
CA VAL A 285 20.53 -29.22 23.67
C VAL A 285 19.50 -30.15 24.32
N ALA A 286 18.21 -29.92 24.11
CA ALA A 286 17.15 -30.78 24.63
C ALA A 286 16.99 -32.09 23.83
N TYR A 287 16.97 -31.99 22.50
CA TYR A 287 16.84 -33.14 21.60
C TYR A 287 17.90 -33.06 20.48
N PRO A 288 19.12 -33.60 20.71
CA PRO A 288 20.25 -33.47 19.76
C PRO A 288 20.12 -34.30 18.48
N ASN A 289 19.16 -35.24 18.44
CA ASN A 289 18.99 -36.18 17.32
C ASN A 289 17.91 -35.73 16.31
N ILE A 290 17.11 -34.71 16.63
CA ILE A 290 16.02 -34.22 15.76
C ILE A 290 16.60 -33.24 14.72
N ASN A 291 16.17 -33.38 13.47
CA ASN A 291 16.51 -32.45 12.39
C ASN A 291 15.69 -31.14 12.49
N TRP A 292 16.01 -30.32 13.49
CA TRP A 292 15.29 -29.07 13.78
C TRP A 292 15.16 -28.09 12.60
N PRO A 293 16.15 -27.92 11.70
CA PRO A 293 15.98 -27.14 10.47
C PRO A 293 14.83 -27.65 9.58
N GLN A 294 14.66 -28.97 9.43
CA GLN A 294 13.54 -29.53 8.65
C GLN A 294 12.20 -29.34 9.38
N ILE A 295 12.17 -29.57 10.69
CA ILE A 295 10.98 -29.34 11.51
C ILE A 295 10.52 -27.88 11.44
N ALA A 296 11.45 -26.93 11.40
CA ALA A 296 11.18 -25.51 11.22
C ALA A 296 10.68 -25.16 9.81
N GLU A 297 11.30 -25.72 8.76
CA GLU A 297 10.82 -25.56 7.38
C GLU A 297 9.39 -26.09 7.22
N ASP A 298 9.13 -27.32 7.66
CA ASP A 298 7.80 -27.93 7.67
C ASP A 298 6.78 -27.04 8.40
N PHE A 299 7.17 -26.50 9.57
CA PHE A 299 6.29 -25.72 10.42
C PHE A 299 5.90 -24.40 9.75
N VAL A 300 6.86 -23.64 9.24
CA VAL A 300 6.60 -22.36 8.55
C VAL A 300 5.83 -22.59 7.24
N ASN A 301 6.17 -23.64 6.48
CA ASN A 301 5.43 -24.02 5.29
C ASN A 301 3.99 -24.48 5.62
N SER A 302 3.73 -25.10 6.78
CA SER A 302 2.39 -25.49 7.23
C SER A 302 1.47 -24.29 7.56
N LEU A 303 2.05 -23.15 7.92
CA LEU A 303 1.34 -21.86 8.02
C LEU A 303 1.11 -21.21 6.64
N GLY A 304 1.62 -21.82 5.57
CA GLY A 304 1.59 -21.32 4.20
C GLY A 304 2.40 -20.04 4.03
N LEU A 305 3.56 -19.96 4.68
CA LEU A 305 4.56 -18.91 4.55
C LEU A 305 5.81 -19.48 3.87
N CYS A 306 6.67 -18.62 3.32
CA CYS A 306 7.95 -19.04 2.77
C CYS A 306 9.02 -19.13 3.87
N PHE A 307 9.68 -20.28 4.03
CA PHE A 307 10.72 -20.42 5.05
C PHE A 307 11.98 -19.58 4.75
N ASN A 308 12.47 -18.85 5.74
CA ASN A 308 13.81 -18.24 5.73
C ASN A 308 14.77 -19.02 6.66
N PRO A 309 15.70 -19.82 6.11
CA PRO A 309 16.65 -20.61 6.89
C PRO A 309 17.86 -19.83 7.43
N TYR A 310 18.10 -18.59 6.99
CA TYR A 310 19.31 -17.82 7.32
C TYR A 310 18.96 -16.50 8.00
N VAL A 311 18.89 -16.53 9.33
CA VAL A 311 18.37 -15.45 10.17
C VAL A 311 19.21 -15.21 11.43
N THR A 312 18.98 -14.08 12.09
CA THR A 312 19.54 -13.76 13.40
C THR A 312 18.51 -14.13 14.49
N GLN A 313 18.26 -13.27 15.49
CA GLN A 313 17.11 -13.46 16.39
C GLN A 313 15.79 -13.02 15.72
N ILE A 314 15.83 -12.12 14.72
CA ILE A 314 14.68 -11.67 13.92
C ILE A 314 14.67 -12.31 12.53
N GLU A 315 13.53 -12.22 11.83
CA GLU A 315 13.48 -12.32 10.37
C GLU A 315 14.18 -11.08 9.75
N SER A 316 14.70 -11.19 8.54
CA SER A 316 15.41 -10.12 7.82
C SER A 316 14.57 -8.87 7.51
N HIS A 317 13.25 -9.00 7.45
CA HIS A 317 12.28 -7.99 6.99
C HIS A 317 12.47 -7.54 5.53
N ASP A 318 13.40 -8.13 4.77
CA ASP A 318 13.66 -7.81 3.36
C ASP A 318 12.43 -8.04 2.47
N TYR A 319 11.67 -9.09 2.76
CA TYR A 319 10.42 -9.36 2.03
C TYR A 319 9.35 -8.29 2.33
N MET A 320 9.31 -7.73 3.54
CA MET A 320 8.40 -6.64 3.88
C MET A 320 8.80 -5.37 3.14
N ALA A 321 10.10 -5.04 3.08
CA ALA A 321 10.60 -3.92 2.31
C ALA A 321 10.30 -4.06 0.81
N LYS A 322 10.38 -5.29 0.23
CA LYS A 322 9.91 -5.53 -1.14
C LYS A 322 8.40 -5.34 -1.27
N LEU A 323 7.61 -5.96 -0.40
CA LEU A 323 6.14 -5.90 -0.39
C LEU A 323 5.62 -4.46 -0.34
N PHE A 324 6.16 -3.66 0.57
CA PHE A 324 5.75 -2.27 0.76
C PHE A 324 6.15 -1.37 -0.42
N HIS A 325 7.29 -1.62 -1.09
CA HIS A 325 7.63 -0.92 -2.34
C HIS A 325 6.69 -1.26 -3.51
N GLU A 326 6.23 -2.52 -3.65
CA GLU A 326 5.24 -2.89 -4.67
C GLU A 326 3.87 -2.23 -4.40
N ILE A 327 3.48 -2.07 -3.12
CA ILE A 327 2.27 -1.33 -2.73
C ILE A 327 2.44 0.19 -3.00
N ILE A 328 3.62 0.76 -2.72
CA ILE A 328 3.94 2.15 -3.07
C ILE A 328 3.84 2.36 -4.59
N LEU A 329 4.27 1.39 -5.42
CA LEU A 329 4.12 1.45 -6.87
C LEU A 329 2.63 1.49 -7.28
N PHE A 330 1.79 0.62 -6.73
CA PHE A 330 0.34 0.66 -6.95
C PHE A 330 -0.25 2.01 -6.55
N ASN A 331 0.08 2.51 -5.36
CA ASN A 331 -0.37 3.80 -4.85
C ASN A 331 0.09 4.98 -5.72
N ASN A 332 1.31 4.96 -6.25
CA ASN A 332 1.82 5.99 -7.16
C ASN A 332 1.07 6.00 -8.50
N ILE A 333 0.68 4.83 -9.03
CA ILE A 333 -0.17 4.74 -10.23
C ILE A 333 -1.58 5.29 -9.95
N LEU A 334 -2.08 5.14 -8.71
CA LEU A 334 -3.40 5.65 -8.33
C LEU A 334 -3.40 7.16 -8.06
N ILE A 335 -2.33 7.74 -7.48
CA ILE A 335 -2.13 9.20 -7.39
C ILE A 335 -2.16 9.85 -8.78
N ASP A 336 -1.52 9.20 -9.75
CA ASP A 336 -1.45 9.62 -11.15
C ASP A 336 -2.86 9.59 -11.80
N PHE A 337 -3.65 8.55 -11.52
CA PHE A 337 -5.06 8.45 -11.94
C PHE A 337 -5.98 9.50 -11.27
N ASP A 338 -5.90 9.65 -9.94
CA ASP A 338 -6.73 10.61 -9.19
C ASP A 338 -6.52 12.05 -9.72
N ARG A 339 -5.28 12.39 -10.09
CA ARG A 339 -4.90 13.69 -10.68
C ARG A 339 -5.38 13.88 -12.12
N ASP A 340 -5.27 12.86 -12.98
CA ASP A 340 -5.79 12.95 -14.34
C ASP A 340 -7.33 13.06 -14.34
N ILE A 341 -8.03 12.31 -13.49
CA ILE A 341 -9.48 12.45 -13.31
C ILE A 341 -9.85 13.84 -12.76
N TRP A 342 -9.11 14.37 -11.78
CA TRP A 342 -9.27 15.75 -11.31
C TRP A 342 -9.12 16.76 -12.46
N GLY A 343 -8.12 16.57 -13.33
CA GLY A 343 -7.88 17.37 -14.53
C GLY A 343 -9.04 17.29 -15.54
N TYR A 344 -9.53 16.09 -15.85
CA TYR A 344 -10.67 15.89 -16.74
C TYR A 344 -11.98 16.47 -16.18
N ILE A 345 -12.20 16.42 -14.85
CA ILE A 345 -13.31 17.11 -14.20
C ILE A 345 -13.14 18.63 -14.32
N SER A 346 -11.92 19.16 -14.12
CA SER A 346 -11.64 20.59 -14.26
C SER A 346 -11.79 21.11 -15.71
N LEU A 347 -11.55 20.27 -16.72
CA LEU A 347 -11.82 20.54 -18.14
C LEU A 347 -13.30 20.39 -18.53
N GLY A 348 -14.13 19.88 -17.63
CA GLY A 348 -15.55 19.59 -17.86
C GLY A 348 -15.80 18.35 -18.72
N TYR A 349 -14.81 17.48 -18.93
CA TYR A 349 -14.95 16.20 -19.64
C TYR A 349 -15.77 15.19 -18.83
N PHE A 350 -15.73 15.28 -17.50
CA PHE A 350 -16.65 14.60 -16.59
C PHE A 350 -17.54 15.60 -15.86
N LYS A 351 -18.82 15.26 -15.76
CA LYS A 351 -19.76 15.78 -14.76
C LYS A 351 -19.76 14.83 -13.56
N GLN A 352 -20.26 15.31 -12.42
CA GLN A 352 -20.40 14.52 -11.20
C GLN A 352 -21.86 14.42 -10.78
N ILE A 353 -22.32 13.20 -10.50
CA ILE A 353 -23.67 12.91 -10.01
C ILE A 353 -23.73 13.24 -8.52
N THR A 354 -24.51 14.26 -8.15
CA THR A 354 -24.76 14.64 -6.76
C THR A 354 -26.00 13.94 -6.20
N LYS A 355 -26.02 13.67 -4.90
CA LYS A 355 -27.23 13.24 -4.19
C LYS A 355 -27.99 14.44 -3.64
N ALA A 356 -29.32 14.34 -3.62
CA ALA A 356 -30.18 15.36 -3.02
C ALA A 356 -29.80 15.58 -1.54
N GLY A 357 -29.40 16.81 -1.20
CA GLY A 357 -28.96 17.20 0.15
C GLY A 357 -27.45 17.26 0.36
N GLU A 358 -26.62 16.84 -0.58
CA GLU A 358 -25.16 17.02 -0.50
C GLU A 358 -24.77 18.50 -0.75
N ILE A 359 -24.04 19.10 0.20
CA ILE A 359 -23.57 20.49 0.10
C ILE A 359 -22.15 20.50 -0.47
N GLY A 360 -22.03 20.80 -1.78
CA GLY A 360 -20.72 20.85 -2.45
C GLY A 360 -19.84 22.04 -2.06
N SER A 361 -20.42 23.14 -1.56
CA SER A 361 -19.70 24.28 -0.98
C SER A 361 -20.60 25.05 -0.01
N SER A 362 -20.01 25.56 1.09
CA SER A 362 -20.70 26.39 2.08
C SER A 362 -21.09 27.79 1.58
N THR A 363 -20.55 28.24 0.44
CA THR A 363 -20.80 29.58 -0.12
C THR A 363 -21.22 29.58 -1.60
N MET A 364 -20.91 28.53 -2.37
CA MET A 364 -21.20 28.44 -3.80
C MET A 364 -22.16 27.27 -4.10
N PRO A 365 -23.49 27.46 -4.09
CA PRO A 365 -24.46 26.37 -4.16
C PRO A 365 -24.48 25.59 -5.49
N HIS A 366 -23.77 26.08 -6.52
CA HIS A 366 -23.61 25.41 -7.81
C HIS A 366 -22.31 24.57 -7.91
N LYS A 367 -21.42 24.65 -6.91
CA LYS A 367 -20.07 24.08 -6.99
C LYS A 367 -20.05 22.61 -6.55
N VAL A 368 -19.69 21.71 -7.47
CA VAL A 368 -19.48 20.28 -7.22
C VAL A 368 -17.98 19.99 -7.34
N ASN A 369 -17.39 19.35 -6.33
CA ASN A 369 -15.94 19.16 -6.20
C ASN A 369 -15.56 17.68 -6.23
N PRO A 370 -14.41 17.30 -6.81
CA PRO A 370 -13.92 15.91 -6.92
C PRO A 370 -13.37 15.34 -5.60
N ILE A 371 -14.09 15.56 -4.49
CA ILE A 371 -13.59 15.38 -3.13
C ILE A 371 -13.15 13.96 -2.80
N ASP A 372 -13.69 12.94 -3.47
CA ASP A 372 -13.32 11.55 -3.23
C ASP A 372 -11.94 11.24 -3.83
N PHE A 373 -11.60 11.82 -4.99
CA PHE A 373 -10.27 11.73 -5.61
C PHE A 373 -9.25 12.59 -4.83
N GLU A 374 -9.62 13.81 -4.44
CA GLU A 374 -8.78 14.68 -3.59
C GLU A 374 -8.51 14.04 -2.21
N ASN A 375 -9.48 13.29 -1.67
CA ASN A 375 -9.31 12.49 -0.45
C ASN A 375 -8.41 11.27 -0.67
N SER A 376 -8.51 10.59 -1.82
CA SER A 376 -7.62 9.48 -2.17
C SER A 376 -6.17 9.96 -2.28
N GLU A 377 -5.87 10.95 -3.13
CA GLU A 377 -4.50 11.44 -3.37
C GLU A 377 -3.77 11.78 -2.05
N GLY A 378 -4.42 12.55 -1.17
CA GLY A 378 -3.84 12.95 0.12
C GLY A 378 -3.57 11.77 1.06
N ASN A 379 -4.40 10.73 1.03
CA ASN A 379 -4.19 9.53 1.84
C ASN A 379 -3.14 8.59 1.21
N LEU A 380 -3.05 8.48 -0.12
CA LEU A 380 -1.98 7.74 -0.80
C LEU A 380 -0.59 8.33 -0.50
N GLY A 381 -0.47 9.66 -0.45
CA GLY A 381 0.76 10.33 -0.01
C GLY A 381 1.15 9.97 1.43
N LYS A 382 0.19 9.96 2.36
CA LYS A 382 0.42 9.55 3.76
C LYS A 382 0.73 8.06 3.89
N ALA A 383 0.05 7.19 3.14
CA ALA A 383 0.34 5.76 3.07
C ALA A 383 1.78 5.51 2.60
N ASN A 384 2.18 6.13 1.49
CA ASN A 384 3.52 5.95 0.92
C ASN A 384 4.62 6.48 1.84
N GLY A 385 4.39 7.56 2.59
CA GLY A 385 5.33 8.02 3.61
C GLY A 385 5.55 6.99 4.73
N SER A 386 4.48 6.35 5.20
CA SER A 386 4.55 5.30 6.24
C SER A 386 5.24 4.03 5.70
N LEU A 387 4.76 3.52 4.56
CA LEU A 387 5.31 2.32 3.91
C LEU A 387 6.80 2.50 3.53
N SER A 388 7.21 3.69 3.09
CA SER A 388 8.61 3.99 2.77
C SER A 388 9.48 3.98 4.02
N HIS A 389 8.99 4.50 5.16
CA HIS A 389 9.72 4.43 6.42
C HIS A 389 9.91 2.97 6.88
N LEU A 390 8.85 2.16 6.85
CA LEU A 390 8.92 0.72 7.16
C LEU A 390 9.97 0.02 6.28
N SER A 391 9.90 0.24 4.97
CA SER A 391 10.80 -0.37 3.98
C SER A 391 12.27 -0.01 4.19
N MET A 392 12.56 1.22 4.62
CA MET A 392 13.93 1.71 4.83
C MET A 392 14.49 1.36 6.22
N LYS A 393 13.64 1.20 7.24
CA LYS A 393 14.08 1.01 8.64
C LYS A 393 14.09 -0.44 9.10
N LEU A 394 13.15 -1.28 8.65
CA LEU A 394 12.98 -2.63 9.20
C LEU A 394 14.20 -3.55 8.96
N PRO A 395 14.80 -3.63 7.74
CA PRO A 395 15.96 -4.50 7.49
C PRO A 395 17.28 -4.06 8.17
N ILE A 396 17.26 -2.98 8.96
CA ILE A 396 18.44 -2.45 9.65
C ILE A 396 18.24 -2.62 11.16
N SER A 397 19.02 -3.55 11.73
CA SER A 397 19.04 -3.87 13.16
C SER A 397 20.47 -4.22 13.62
N LEU A 398 20.85 -3.85 14.85
CA LEU A 398 22.21 -3.98 15.36
C LEU A 398 22.58 -5.41 15.78
N TRP A 399 23.69 -5.92 15.24
CA TRP A 399 24.24 -7.26 15.51
C TRP A 399 23.20 -8.39 15.28
N GLN A 400 22.84 -9.15 16.31
CA GLN A 400 21.82 -10.21 16.22
C GLN A 400 20.38 -9.70 16.40
N ARG A 401 20.21 -8.49 16.95
CA ARG A 401 19.14 -7.49 16.73
C ARG A 401 19.09 -6.48 17.87
N ASP A 402 18.74 -5.23 17.56
CA ASP A 402 18.09 -4.32 18.49
C ASP A 402 16.55 -4.41 18.37
N LEU A 403 15.82 -3.84 19.32
CA LEU A 403 14.36 -3.96 19.44
C LEU A 403 13.59 -2.77 18.80
N THR A 404 14.23 -1.96 17.94
CA THR A 404 13.57 -0.78 17.34
C THR A 404 12.55 -1.14 16.26
N ASP A 405 12.56 -2.37 15.75
CA ASP A 405 11.57 -2.90 14.82
C ASP A 405 10.23 -3.24 15.51
N SER A 406 10.24 -3.80 16.72
CA SER A 406 9.04 -4.28 17.44
C SER A 406 7.95 -3.21 17.63
N THR A 407 8.32 -1.95 17.90
CA THR A 407 7.35 -0.84 17.95
C THR A 407 6.94 -0.37 16.55
N VAL A 408 7.84 -0.42 15.58
CA VAL A 408 7.61 0.04 14.20
C VAL A 408 6.70 -0.93 13.44
N LEU A 409 6.80 -2.24 13.67
CA LEU A 409 5.92 -3.28 13.09
C LEU A 409 4.45 -3.11 13.53
N ARG A 410 4.17 -2.51 14.69
CA ARG A 410 2.79 -2.16 15.11
C ARG A 410 2.15 -1.09 14.23
N ASN A 411 2.92 -0.41 13.37
CA ASN A 411 2.44 0.64 12.48
C ASN A 411 2.18 0.15 11.03
N MET A 412 2.31 -1.15 10.72
CA MET A 412 1.95 -1.70 9.40
C MET A 412 0.50 -1.37 9.00
N GLY A 413 -0.40 -1.31 9.98
CA GLY A 413 -1.79 -0.91 9.79
C GLY A 413 -2.00 0.53 9.31
N GLU A 414 -1.06 1.46 9.58
CA GLU A 414 -1.18 2.86 9.14
C GLU A 414 -1.06 2.95 7.61
N GLY A 415 0.01 2.39 7.06
CA GLY A 415 0.27 2.39 5.61
C GLY A 415 -0.82 1.65 4.82
N LEU A 416 -1.25 0.49 5.30
CA LEU A 416 -2.33 -0.29 4.67
C LEU A 416 -3.71 0.37 4.86
N GLY A 417 -3.97 0.99 6.01
CA GLY A 417 -5.24 1.68 6.31
C GLY A 417 -5.46 2.92 5.46
N HIS A 418 -4.45 3.78 5.31
CA HIS A 418 -4.53 4.92 4.40
C HIS A 418 -4.64 4.48 2.92
N SER A 419 -3.97 3.39 2.54
CA SER A 419 -4.10 2.80 1.19
C SER A 419 -5.54 2.31 0.94
N LEU A 420 -6.10 1.50 1.84
CA LEU A 420 -7.46 0.96 1.76
C LEU A 420 -8.54 2.06 1.73
N LEU A 421 -8.36 3.12 2.54
CA LEU A 421 -9.23 4.30 2.52
C LEU A 421 -9.22 4.95 1.13
N SER A 422 -8.03 5.15 0.57
CA SER A 422 -7.86 5.76 -0.76
C SER A 422 -8.54 4.94 -1.86
N TYR A 423 -8.33 3.63 -1.89
CA TYR A 423 -8.96 2.75 -2.89
C TYR A 423 -10.49 2.83 -2.82
N LYS A 424 -11.06 2.78 -1.60
CA LYS A 424 -12.50 2.92 -1.38
C LYS A 424 -13.00 4.33 -1.76
N SER A 425 -12.21 5.38 -1.54
CA SER A 425 -12.54 6.75 -1.97
C SER A 425 -12.50 6.90 -3.50
N THR A 426 -11.46 6.42 -4.20
CA THR A 426 -11.41 6.46 -5.67
C THR A 426 -12.58 5.72 -6.30
N MET A 427 -12.95 4.53 -5.81
CA MET A 427 -14.15 3.81 -6.31
C MET A 427 -15.45 4.62 -6.10
N GLN A 428 -15.59 5.32 -4.97
CA GLN A 428 -16.73 6.23 -4.75
C GLN A 428 -16.71 7.45 -5.66
N GLY A 429 -15.54 7.94 -6.06
CA GLY A 429 -15.37 8.97 -7.08
C GLY A 429 -15.80 8.47 -8.46
N ILE A 430 -15.28 7.32 -8.90
CA ILE A 430 -15.61 6.67 -10.18
C ILE A 430 -17.13 6.48 -10.31
N ALA A 431 -17.79 5.99 -9.24
CA ALA A 431 -19.24 5.79 -9.21
C ALA A 431 -20.09 7.07 -9.32
N LYS A 432 -19.49 8.27 -9.28
CA LYS A 432 -20.15 9.57 -9.51
C LYS A 432 -19.84 10.16 -10.90
N LEU A 433 -18.90 9.60 -11.67
CA LEU A 433 -18.49 10.16 -12.96
C LEU A 433 -19.59 9.99 -14.02
N GLN A 434 -19.85 11.05 -14.76
CA GLN A 434 -20.66 11.03 -15.98
C GLN A 434 -19.88 11.69 -17.11
N VAL A 435 -19.60 10.95 -18.19
CA VAL A 435 -18.88 11.49 -19.36
C VAL A 435 -19.70 12.61 -20.01
N ASN A 436 -19.02 13.68 -20.41
CA ASN A 436 -19.60 14.84 -21.06
C ASN A 436 -19.15 14.93 -22.51
N GLU A 437 -19.57 13.97 -23.34
CA GLU A 437 -19.19 13.84 -24.75
C GLU A 437 -19.35 15.14 -25.55
N ALA A 438 -20.38 15.93 -25.27
CA ALA A 438 -20.58 17.24 -25.91
C ALA A 438 -19.38 18.19 -25.72
N ARG A 439 -18.74 18.18 -24.55
CA ARG A 439 -17.56 19.02 -24.25
C ARG A 439 -16.26 18.43 -24.83
N LEU A 440 -16.14 17.10 -24.85
CA LEU A 440 -15.03 16.40 -25.53
C LEU A 440 -15.04 16.69 -27.05
N ASN A 441 -16.21 16.58 -27.67
CA ASN A 441 -16.41 16.88 -29.08
C ASN A 441 -16.23 18.37 -29.38
N GLU A 442 -16.66 19.29 -28.50
CA GLU A 442 -16.40 20.73 -28.66
C GLU A 442 -14.90 21.02 -28.72
N ASP A 443 -14.11 20.49 -27.78
CA ASP A 443 -12.67 20.68 -27.70
C ASP A 443 -11.95 20.16 -28.96
N LEU A 444 -12.37 18.99 -29.47
CA LEU A 444 -11.87 18.42 -30.72
C LEU A 444 -12.28 19.23 -31.95
N ASN A 445 -13.49 19.80 -31.98
CA ASN A 445 -13.92 20.67 -33.08
C ASN A 445 -13.18 22.01 -33.12
N GLN A 446 -12.59 22.44 -32.00
CA GLN A 446 -11.84 23.70 -31.89
C GLN A 446 -10.33 23.53 -32.17
N SER A 447 -9.80 22.29 -32.15
CA SER A 447 -8.37 21.99 -32.33
C SER A 447 -8.05 21.25 -33.64
N TRP A 448 -8.20 21.92 -34.78
CA TRP A 448 -7.87 21.34 -36.10
C TRP A 448 -6.36 21.23 -36.37
N GLU A 449 -5.54 22.01 -35.66
CA GLU A 449 -4.07 21.99 -35.77
C GLU A 449 -3.43 20.63 -35.49
N VAL A 450 -4.11 19.73 -34.75
CA VAL A 450 -3.62 18.37 -34.50
C VAL A 450 -3.49 17.52 -35.78
N LEU A 451 -4.22 17.87 -36.85
CA LEU A 451 -4.10 17.22 -38.15
C LEU A 451 -2.82 17.59 -38.92
N ALA A 452 -2.02 18.55 -38.43
CA ALA A 452 -0.71 18.84 -39.02
C ALA A 452 0.23 17.62 -38.98
N GLU A 453 0.15 16.76 -37.95
CA GLU A 453 0.98 15.56 -37.85
C GLU A 453 0.71 14.51 -38.96
N PRO A 454 -0.53 14.04 -39.20
CA PRO A 454 -0.80 13.07 -40.26
C PRO A 454 -0.53 13.65 -41.65
N ILE A 455 -0.85 14.93 -41.90
CA ILE A 455 -0.54 15.61 -43.16
C ILE A 455 0.98 15.62 -43.40
N ARG A 456 1.78 16.05 -42.41
CA ARG A 456 3.26 16.03 -42.45
C ARG A 456 3.81 14.63 -42.74
N THR A 457 3.16 13.60 -42.20
CA THR A 457 3.57 12.20 -42.32
C THR A 457 3.27 11.63 -43.71
N VAL A 458 2.11 11.97 -44.29
CA VAL A 458 1.76 11.63 -45.68
C VAL A 458 2.64 12.39 -46.67
N MET A 459 2.89 13.69 -46.45
CA MET A 459 3.85 14.48 -47.24
C MET A 459 5.24 13.82 -47.25
N ARG A 460 5.72 13.34 -46.10
CA ARG A 460 6.99 12.59 -45.99
C ARG A 460 6.97 11.26 -46.73
N ARG A 461 5.87 10.50 -46.67
CA ARG A 461 5.71 9.23 -47.41
C ARG A 461 5.85 9.42 -48.92
N TYR A 462 5.40 10.55 -49.47
CA TYR A 462 5.46 10.86 -50.90
C TYR A 462 6.62 11.79 -51.30
N GLY A 463 7.58 12.04 -50.40
CA GLY A 463 8.81 12.79 -50.71
C GLY A 463 8.62 14.30 -50.92
N VAL A 464 7.49 14.87 -50.52
CA VAL A 464 7.23 16.32 -50.65
C VAL A 464 8.29 17.11 -49.85
N PRO A 465 9.02 18.05 -50.48
CA PRO A 465 10.10 18.77 -49.81
C PRO A 465 9.58 19.73 -48.74
N GLU A 466 10.40 19.93 -47.70
CA GLU A 466 10.19 20.86 -46.58
C GLU A 466 8.78 20.78 -45.94
N PRO A 467 8.32 19.58 -45.52
CA PRO A 467 6.95 19.36 -45.09
C PRO A 467 6.66 19.86 -43.67
N TYR A 468 7.68 20.14 -42.86
CA TYR A 468 7.48 20.76 -41.55
C TYR A 468 7.32 22.28 -41.67
N GLU A 469 8.08 22.86 -42.60
CA GLU A 469 8.18 24.28 -42.89
C GLU A 469 6.86 24.77 -43.50
N LYS A 470 6.34 24.07 -44.52
CA LYS A 470 5.04 24.35 -45.15
C LYS A 470 3.87 24.30 -44.16
N LEU A 471 3.86 23.34 -43.25
CA LEU A 471 2.83 23.27 -42.20
C LEU A 471 3.02 24.33 -41.11
N LYS A 472 4.26 24.71 -40.82
CA LYS A 472 4.55 25.81 -39.90
C LYS A 472 4.07 27.16 -40.45
N GLU A 473 3.98 27.34 -41.77
CA GLU A 473 3.34 28.51 -42.38
C GLU A 473 1.82 28.51 -42.18
N LEU A 474 1.16 27.36 -42.34
CA LEU A 474 -0.28 27.19 -42.06
C LEU A 474 -0.63 27.50 -40.59
N THR A 475 0.16 27.01 -39.63
CA THR A 475 -0.13 27.13 -38.19
C THR A 475 0.36 28.43 -37.53
N ARG A 476 1.04 29.34 -38.25
CA ARG A 476 1.71 30.49 -37.63
C ARG A 476 0.82 31.73 -37.56
N GLY A 477 0.27 31.98 -36.37
CA GLY A 477 -0.39 33.25 -36.04
C GLY A 477 -1.80 33.39 -36.61
N ARG A 478 -2.43 32.27 -36.97
CA ARG A 478 -3.85 32.17 -37.37
C ARG A 478 -4.46 30.98 -36.64
N ALA A 479 -5.77 31.03 -36.38
CA ALA A 479 -6.51 29.85 -35.97
C ALA A 479 -6.56 28.87 -37.15
N VAL A 480 -6.30 27.58 -36.89
CA VAL A 480 -6.47 26.53 -37.89
C VAL A 480 -7.95 26.14 -37.89
N THR A 481 -8.57 26.12 -39.08
CA THR A 481 -9.96 25.72 -39.25
C THR A 481 -10.04 24.56 -40.23
N LYS A 482 -11.21 23.93 -40.33
CA LYS A 482 -11.45 22.86 -41.33
C LYS A 482 -11.16 23.34 -42.75
N GLU A 483 -11.57 24.55 -43.06
CA GLU A 483 -11.45 25.17 -44.38
C GLU A 483 -9.95 25.38 -44.70
N SER A 484 -9.18 25.99 -43.79
CA SER A 484 -7.75 26.22 -44.03
C SER A 484 -6.92 24.93 -44.11
N MET A 485 -7.35 23.86 -43.44
CA MET A 485 -6.78 22.52 -43.63
C MET A 485 -7.18 21.90 -44.97
N THR A 486 -8.42 22.09 -45.42
CA THR A 486 -8.94 21.60 -46.72
C THR A 486 -8.17 22.26 -47.87
N ASP A 487 -8.13 23.59 -47.90
CA ASP A 487 -7.41 24.39 -48.89
C ASP A 487 -5.92 23.98 -48.98
N PHE A 488 -5.29 23.73 -47.82
CA PHE A 488 -3.90 23.29 -47.75
C PHE A 488 -3.71 21.90 -48.36
N ILE A 489 -4.55 20.92 -48.04
CA ILE A 489 -4.44 19.55 -48.55
C ILE A 489 -4.69 19.49 -50.06
N GLU A 490 -5.67 20.24 -50.57
CA GLU A 490 -5.96 20.30 -52.01
C GLU A 490 -4.76 20.84 -52.81
N GLY A 491 -4.09 21.86 -52.27
CA GLY A 491 -2.89 22.47 -52.84
C GLY A 491 -1.59 21.63 -52.77
N LEU A 492 -1.61 20.44 -52.16
CA LEU A 492 -0.43 19.56 -52.13
C LEU A 492 -0.25 18.75 -53.42
N GLU A 493 1.00 18.54 -53.83
CA GLU A 493 1.38 17.55 -54.84
C GLU A 493 1.40 16.14 -54.22
N LEU A 494 0.20 15.55 -54.11
CA LEU A 494 -0.04 14.20 -53.58
C LEU A 494 -0.97 13.41 -54.51
N PRO A 495 -0.87 12.06 -54.57
CA PRO A 495 -1.85 11.24 -55.28
C PRO A 495 -3.27 11.43 -54.72
N GLU A 496 -4.28 11.37 -55.58
CA GLU A 496 -5.67 11.64 -55.21
C GLU A 496 -6.22 10.70 -54.12
N GLU A 497 -5.77 9.45 -54.05
CA GLU A 497 -6.07 8.55 -52.93
C GLU A 497 -5.54 9.10 -51.60
N ALA A 498 -4.32 9.65 -51.60
CA ALA A 498 -3.69 10.22 -50.42
C ALA A 498 -4.35 11.56 -50.01
N LYS A 499 -4.75 12.40 -50.97
CA LYS A 499 -5.58 13.58 -50.71
C LYS A 499 -6.92 13.20 -50.10
N THR A 500 -7.65 12.29 -50.75
CA THR A 500 -8.96 11.79 -50.29
C THR A 500 -8.88 11.26 -48.85
N ASN A 501 -7.85 10.46 -48.54
CA ASN A 501 -7.63 9.93 -47.19
C ASN A 501 -7.32 11.03 -46.16
N LEU A 502 -6.60 12.10 -46.52
CA LEU A 502 -6.37 13.26 -45.64
C LEU A 502 -7.62 14.13 -45.47
N LEU A 503 -8.39 14.37 -46.54
CA LEU A 503 -9.62 15.17 -46.52
C LEU A 503 -10.75 14.50 -45.70
N ASN A 504 -10.72 13.17 -45.59
CA ASN A 504 -11.62 12.39 -44.73
C ASN A 504 -11.20 12.39 -43.24
N LEU A 505 -10.03 12.92 -42.87
CA LEU A 505 -9.63 13.04 -41.47
C LEU A 505 -10.32 14.21 -40.77
N THR A 506 -10.66 13.97 -39.50
CA THR A 506 -11.11 14.99 -38.55
C THR A 506 -10.38 14.73 -37.22
N PRO A 507 -10.34 15.70 -36.28
CA PRO A 507 -9.81 15.44 -34.94
C PRO A 507 -10.56 14.31 -34.20
N HIS A 508 -11.79 13.98 -34.57
CA HIS A 508 -12.57 12.89 -33.97
C HIS A 508 -12.19 11.51 -34.54
N THR A 509 -11.68 11.45 -35.78
CA THR A 509 -11.32 10.20 -36.46
C THR A 509 -9.81 9.92 -36.45
N TYR A 510 -8.97 10.93 -36.18
CA TYR A 510 -7.52 10.77 -36.02
C TYR A 510 -7.14 10.24 -34.62
N VAL A 511 -7.68 9.08 -34.23
CA VAL A 511 -7.42 8.41 -32.93
C VAL A 511 -6.57 7.13 -33.05
N GLY A 512 -6.18 6.74 -34.26
CA GLY A 512 -5.38 5.54 -34.51
C GLY A 512 -6.00 4.25 -33.95
N GLU A 513 -5.16 3.38 -33.36
CA GLU A 513 -5.59 2.11 -32.76
C GLU A 513 -6.27 2.28 -31.37
N ALA A 514 -6.50 3.50 -30.87
CA ALA A 514 -6.91 3.75 -29.49
C ALA A 514 -8.19 2.99 -29.08
N VAL A 515 -9.20 2.91 -29.97
CA VAL A 515 -10.46 2.18 -29.72
C VAL A 515 -10.22 0.69 -29.40
N LYS A 516 -9.26 0.07 -30.09
CA LYS A 516 -8.92 -1.35 -29.96
C LYS A 516 -8.02 -1.60 -28.74
N LEU A 517 -7.09 -0.67 -28.46
CA LEU A 517 -6.27 -0.70 -27.24
C LEU A 517 -7.14 -0.59 -25.97
N ALA A 518 -8.18 0.23 -26.00
CA ALA A 518 -9.16 0.38 -24.90
C ALA A 518 -10.06 -0.84 -24.66
N GLN A 519 -10.07 -1.81 -25.58
CA GLN A 519 -10.88 -3.03 -25.50
C GLN A 519 -10.10 -4.26 -24.99
N THR A 520 -8.78 -4.12 -24.77
CA THR A 520 -7.90 -5.17 -24.26
C THR A 520 -8.02 -5.28 -22.74
#